data_AF-A0A946PZB8-F1
#
_entry.id   AF-A0A946PZB8-F1
#
_cell.length_a   1.000
_cell.length_b   1.000
_cell.length_c   1.000
_cell.angle_alpha   90.00
_cell.angle_beta   90.00
_cell.angle_gamma   90.00
#
_symmetry.space_group_name_H-M   'P 1'
#
loop_
_entity.id
_entity.type
_entity.pdbx_description
1 polymer ?
#
loop_
_entity_poly.entity_id
_entity_poly.type
_entity_poly.pdbx_seq_one_letter_code
_entity_poly.pdbx_strand_id
1 'polypeptide(L)'
;MLEEIPTKAQGFLLQDAEKRDRVTARRVYLVRTLLRENYLSRETLIRRVEFLMGFKSFEEKSWEDTFYRDMRVVKQALREAGFEVKYSRKKNNDGYYLEGMSRLSKEVKKEIAGAIAELDEEQVKIYKDMSPAQKFYQATSIIDFGKRVSLEREQI
;
A
#
# COMPACT_ATOMS: atom_id res chain seq x y z
N MET A 1 8.87 -38.19 3.82
CA MET A 1 9.08 -36.77 4.15
C MET A 1 9.46 -36.07 2.86
N LEU A 2 8.70 -35.06 2.43
CA LEU A 2 9.19 -34.18 1.36
C LEU A 2 10.22 -33.26 2.02
N GLU A 3 11.45 -33.25 1.51
CA GLU A 3 12.48 -32.32 1.97
C GLU A 3 12.02 -30.89 1.67
N GLU A 4 12.15 -29.99 2.64
CA GLU A 4 11.81 -28.59 2.45
C GLU A 4 12.82 -27.95 1.50
N ILE A 5 12.32 -27.31 0.44
CA ILE A 5 13.15 -26.56 -0.51
C ILE A 5 13.74 -25.35 0.23
N PRO A 6 15.06 -25.09 0.17
CA PRO A 6 15.67 -23.92 0.81
C PRO A 6 15.02 -22.59 0.36
N THR A 7 14.79 -21.66 1.29
CA THR A 7 14.07 -20.40 1.03
C THR A 7 14.65 -19.58 -0.13
N LYS A 8 15.97 -19.54 -0.28
CA LYS A 8 16.63 -18.84 -1.41
C LYS A 8 16.28 -19.50 -2.76
N ALA A 9 16.23 -20.83 -2.80
CA ALA A 9 15.85 -21.57 -4.00
C ALA A 9 14.36 -21.36 -4.32
N GLN A 10 13.48 -21.37 -3.30
CA GLN A 10 12.06 -21.02 -3.47
C GLN A 10 11.89 -19.61 -4.06
N GLY A 11 12.62 -18.63 -3.52
CA GLY A 11 12.58 -17.26 -4.00
C GLY A 11 13.04 -17.14 -5.46
N PHE A 12 14.12 -17.82 -5.84
CA PHE A 12 14.59 -17.85 -7.22
C PHE A 12 13.56 -18.50 -8.16
N LEU A 13 13.03 -19.67 -7.80
CA LEU A 13 12.02 -20.37 -8.59
C LEU A 13 10.74 -19.54 -8.76
N LEU A 14 10.30 -18.85 -7.71
CA LEU A 14 9.16 -17.95 -7.77
C LEU A 14 9.41 -16.75 -8.70
N GLN A 15 10.59 -16.13 -8.63
CA GLN A 15 10.96 -15.03 -9.51
C GLN A 15 11.06 -15.45 -10.98
N ASP A 16 11.57 -16.65 -11.25
CA ASP A 16 11.61 -17.21 -12.60
C ASP A 16 10.19 -17.51 -13.11
N ALA A 17 9.35 -18.14 -12.29
CA ALA A 17 7.95 -18.42 -12.63
C ALA A 17 7.14 -17.13 -12.86
N GLU A 18 7.33 -16.10 -12.02
CA GLU A 18 6.74 -14.77 -12.16
C GLU A 18 7.06 -14.15 -13.53
N LYS A 19 8.27 -14.35 -14.07
CA LYS A 19 8.65 -13.80 -15.37
C LYS A 19 8.03 -14.55 -16.55
N ARG A 20 7.80 -15.85 -16.41
CA ARG A 20 7.39 -16.73 -17.53
C ARG A 20 5.88 -16.96 -17.58
N ASP A 21 5.21 -17.01 -16.43
CA ASP A 21 3.80 -17.33 -16.32
C ASP A 21 2.98 -16.12 -15.85
N ARG A 22 2.06 -15.68 -16.72
CA ARG A 22 1.20 -14.53 -16.43
C ARG A 22 0.29 -14.75 -15.23
N VAL A 23 -0.18 -15.97 -15.01
CA VAL A 23 -1.08 -16.30 -13.89
C VAL A 23 -0.34 -16.19 -12.56
N THR A 24 0.86 -16.76 -12.50
CA THR A 24 1.77 -16.66 -11.35
C THR A 24 2.13 -15.20 -11.09
N ALA A 25 2.47 -14.44 -12.13
CA ALA A 25 2.74 -13.02 -12.01
C ALA A 25 1.57 -12.27 -11.35
N ARG A 26 0.35 -12.40 -11.88
CA ARG A 26 -0.85 -11.75 -11.29
C ARG A 26 -1.02 -12.08 -9.81
N ARG A 27 -0.87 -13.35 -9.43
CA ARG A 27 -1.03 -13.79 -8.03
C ARG A 27 0.06 -13.22 -7.13
N VAL A 28 1.31 -13.19 -7.60
CA VAL A 28 2.43 -12.58 -6.87
C VAL A 28 2.18 -11.09 -6.66
N TYR A 29 1.76 -10.36 -7.70
CA TYR A 29 1.43 -8.95 -7.58
C TYR A 29 0.21 -8.68 -6.68
N LEU A 30 -0.81 -9.53 -6.71
CA LEU A 30 -1.94 -9.46 -5.77
C LEU A 30 -1.48 -9.62 -4.32
N VAL A 31 -0.65 -10.63 -4.02
CA VAL A 31 -0.07 -10.85 -2.69
C VAL A 31 0.75 -9.63 -2.24
N ARG A 32 1.68 -9.17 -3.09
CA ARG A 32 2.53 -8.00 -2.77
C ARG A 32 1.71 -6.74 -2.54
N THR A 33 0.64 -6.53 -3.30
CA THR A 33 -0.24 -5.37 -3.15
C THR A 33 -1.02 -5.45 -1.84
N LEU A 34 -1.63 -6.60 -1.52
CA LEU A 34 -2.39 -6.79 -0.28
C LEU A 34 -1.51 -6.69 0.98
N LEU A 35 -0.24 -7.06 0.90
CA LEU A 35 0.72 -6.90 2.01
C LEU A 35 1.13 -5.44 2.27
N ARG A 36 0.94 -4.54 1.30
CA ARG A 36 1.38 -3.13 1.38
C ARG A 36 0.22 -2.16 1.55
N GLU A 37 -0.90 -2.44 0.90
CA GLU A 37 -2.04 -1.55 0.79
C GLU A 37 -3.29 -2.23 1.38
N ASN A 38 -4.08 -1.47 2.14
CA ASN A 38 -5.33 -1.93 2.74
C ASN A 38 -6.51 -1.13 2.21
N TYR A 39 -7.69 -1.75 2.24
CA TYR A 39 -8.97 -1.18 1.79
C TYR A 39 -8.95 -0.80 0.30
N LEU A 40 -8.47 -1.72 -0.54
CA LEU A 40 -8.54 -1.58 -1.98
C LEU A 40 -9.82 -2.23 -2.49
N SER A 41 -10.67 -1.46 -3.18
CA SER A 41 -11.79 -2.06 -3.93
C SER A 41 -11.28 -3.05 -4.95
N ARG A 42 -12.15 -3.94 -5.44
CA ARG A 42 -11.81 -4.93 -6.48
C ARG A 42 -11.21 -4.24 -7.71
N GLU A 43 -11.86 -3.18 -8.19
CA GLU A 43 -11.47 -2.44 -9.38
C GLU A 43 -10.12 -1.74 -9.16
N THR A 44 -9.90 -1.17 -7.98
CA THR A 44 -8.61 -0.54 -7.62
C THR A 44 -7.49 -1.55 -7.53
N LEU A 45 -7.75 -2.70 -6.91
CA LEU A 45 -6.79 -3.79 -6.77
C LEU A 45 -6.37 -4.33 -8.15
N ILE A 46 -7.33 -4.54 -9.06
CA ILE A 46 -7.07 -4.94 -10.44
C ILE A 46 -6.19 -3.90 -11.14
N ARG A 47 -6.60 -2.63 -11.13
CA ARG A 47 -5.84 -1.55 -11.79
C ARG A 47 -4.43 -1.42 -11.24
N ARG A 48 -4.25 -1.57 -9.92
CA ARG A 48 -2.92 -1.54 -9.30
C ARG A 48 -2.04 -2.68 -9.79
N VAL A 49 -2.57 -3.89 -9.85
CA VAL A 49 -1.83 -5.07 -10.35
C VAL A 49 -1.46 -4.89 -11.81
N GLU A 50 -2.39 -4.47 -12.67
CA GLU A 50 -2.11 -4.22 -14.09
C GLU A 50 -1.08 -3.11 -14.31
N PHE A 51 -1.15 -2.03 -13.52
CA PHE A 51 -0.14 -0.98 -13.53
C PHE A 51 1.25 -1.51 -13.17
N LEU A 52 1.36 -2.32 -12.10
CA LEU A 52 2.64 -2.89 -11.67
C LEU A 52 3.20 -3.93 -12.64
N MET A 53 2.33 -4.64 -13.36
CA MET A 53 2.73 -5.58 -14.41
C MET A 53 3.09 -4.88 -15.73
N GLY A 54 2.62 -3.65 -15.95
CA GLY A 54 2.85 -2.89 -17.17
C GLY A 54 1.94 -3.27 -18.35
N PHE A 55 0.93 -4.12 -18.13
CA PHE A 55 -0.04 -4.52 -19.16
C PHE A 55 -1.38 -4.96 -18.55
N LYS A 56 -2.45 -4.90 -19.35
CA LYS A 56 -3.78 -5.38 -18.97
C LYS A 56 -3.76 -6.91 -18.86
N SER A 57 -3.97 -7.43 -17.65
CA SER A 57 -3.81 -8.86 -17.34
C SER A 57 -5.13 -9.52 -16.93
N PHE A 58 -6.17 -8.71 -16.70
CA PHE A 58 -7.54 -9.12 -16.45
C PHE A 58 -8.40 -8.70 -17.65
N GLU A 59 -8.40 -9.53 -18.70
CA GLU A 59 -9.10 -9.25 -19.97
C GLU A 59 -10.60 -8.95 -19.78
N GLU A 60 -11.12 -7.98 -20.54
CA GLU A 60 -12.45 -7.39 -20.29
C GLU A 60 -13.64 -8.37 -20.35
N LYS A 61 -13.53 -9.50 -21.06
CA LYS A 61 -14.65 -10.45 -21.23
C LYS A 61 -14.76 -11.50 -20.12
N SER A 62 -13.71 -11.73 -19.31
CA SER A 62 -13.71 -12.76 -18.26
C SER A 62 -12.85 -12.39 -17.05
N TRP A 63 -12.70 -11.09 -16.81
CA TRP A 63 -11.87 -10.57 -15.73
C TRP A 63 -12.37 -11.00 -14.35
N GLU A 64 -13.70 -11.09 -14.14
CA GLU A 64 -14.28 -11.46 -12.85
C GLU A 64 -13.89 -12.87 -12.45
N ASP A 65 -14.12 -13.85 -13.33
CA ASP A 65 -13.74 -15.25 -13.12
C ASP A 65 -12.23 -15.39 -12.88
N THR A 66 -11.44 -14.67 -13.65
CA THR A 66 -9.97 -14.65 -13.50
C THR A 66 -9.57 -14.12 -12.14
N PHE A 67 -10.13 -12.97 -11.74
CA PHE A 67 -9.87 -12.34 -10.45
C PHE A 67 -10.27 -13.23 -9.29
N TYR A 68 -11.46 -13.84 -9.30
CA TYR A 68 -11.92 -14.69 -8.21
C TYR A 68 -11.10 -15.99 -8.09
N ARG A 69 -10.70 -16.59 -9.21
CA ARG A 69 -9.79 -17.76 -9.21
C ARG A 69 -8.44 -17.40 -8.61
N ASP A 70 -7.85 -16.28 -9.01
CA ASP A 70 -6.57 -15.83 -8.48
C ASP A 70 -6.68 -15.44 -7.00
N MET A 71 -7.72 -14.71 -6.61
CA MET A 71 -7.97 -14.36 -5.21
C MET A 71 -8.20 -15.57 -4.31
N ARG A 72 -8.75 -16.67 -4.81
CA ARG A 72 -8.87 -17.92 -4.03
C ARG A 72 -7.50 -18.45 -3.64
N VAL A 73 -6.57 -18.53 -4.58
CA VAL A 73 -5.20 -18.99 -4.34
C VAL A 73 -4.44 -18.01 -3.45
N VAL A 74 -4.57 -16.71 -3.71
CA VAL A 74 -3.94 -15.64 -2.91
C VAL A 74 -4.40 -15.68 -1.46
N LYS A 75 -5.71 -15.85 -1.22
CA LYS A 75 -6.28 -15.99 0.13
C LYS A 75 -5.75 -17.21 0.86
N GLN A 76 -5.60 -18.33 0.17
CA GLN A 76 -5.04 -19.54 0.75
C GLN A 76 -3.56 -19.33 1.11
N ALA A 77 -2.75 -18.83 0.19
CA ALA A 77 -1.33 -18.57 0.42
C ALA A 77 -1.09 -17.62 1.60
N LEU A 78 -1.88 -16.54 1.70
CA LEU A 78 -1.79 -15.60 2.81
C LEU A 78 -2.23 -16.21 4.14
N ARG A 79 -3.21 -17.12 4.14
CA ARG A 79 -3.63 -17.88 5.31
C ARG A 79 -2.55 -18.81 5.83
N GLU A 80 -1.87 -19.53 4.93
CA GLU A 80 -0.70 -20.35 5.29
C GLU A 80 0.42 -19.49 5.90
N ALA A 81 0.52 -18.22 5.50
CA ALA A 81 1.43 -17.24 6.08
C ALA A 81 0.91 -16.54 7.36
N GLY A 82 -0.25 -16.97 7.90
CA GLY A 82 -0.83 -16.42 9.13
C GLY A 82 -1.65 -15.13 8.97
N PHE A 83 -1.97 -14.72 7.73
CA PHE A 83 -2.80 -13.55 7.43
C PHE A 83 -4.21 -13.94 6.97
N GLU A 84 -5.21 -13.11 7.28
CA GLU A 84 -6.56 -13.29 6.75
C GLU A 84 -6.97 -12.11 5.87
N VAL A 85 -7.27 -12.37 4.58
CA VAL A 85 -7.80 -11.34 3.68
C VAL A 85 -9.31 -11.18 3.91
N LYS A 86 -9.73 -10.00 4.33
CA LYS A 86 -11.14 -9.63 4.53
C LYS A 86 -11.56 -8.52 3.57
N TYR A 87 -12.87 -8.34 3.40
CA TYR A 87 -13.46 -7.23 2.66
C TYR A 87 -14.35 -6.42 3.60
N SER A 88 -14.06 -5.13 3.77
CA SER A 88 -14.91 -4.22 4.53
C SER A 88 -15.80 -3.42 3.59
N ARG A 89 -17.04 -3.15 4.00
CA ARG A 89 -18.01 -2.28 3.30
C ARG A 89 -18.29 -0.97 4.04
N LYS A 90 -17.47 -0.64 5.04
CA LYS A 90 -17.66 0.56 5.86
C LYS A 90 -17.25 1.81 5.07
N LYS A 91 -18.01 2.90 5.21
CA LYS A 91 -17.65 4.21 4.65
C LYS A 91 -16.22 4.59 5.10
N ASN A 92 -15.39 5.04 4.15
CA ASN A 92 -13.95 5.36 4.29
C ASN A 92 -13.00 4.17 4.51
N ASN A 93 -13.50 2.93 4.59
CA ASN A 93 -12.72 1.70 4.72
C ASN A 93 -13.33 0.59 3.85
N ASP A 94 -13.75 0.92 2.64
CA ASP A 94 -14.31 -0.06 1.71
C ASP A 94 -13.18 -0.76 0.94
N GLY A 95 -13.24 -2.09 0.81
CA GLY A 95 -12.26 -2.86 0.06
C GLY A 95 -11.56 -3.98 0.84
N TYR A 96 -10.65 -4.65 0.14
CA TYR A 96 -9.84 -5.75 0.65
C TYR A 96 -8.73 -5.25 1.59
N TYR A 97 -8.56 -5.93 2.72
CA TYR A 97 -7.51 -5.65 3.71
C TYR A 97 -7.02 -6.94 4.36
N LEU A 98 -5.82 -6.90 4.94
CA LEU A 98 -5.30 -7.99 5.77
C LEU A 98 -5.65 -7.74 7.23
N GLU A 99 -6.40 -8.67 7.83
CA GLU A 99 -6.62 -8.67 9.27
C GLU A 99 -5.32 -9.04 10.00
N GLY A 100 -5.07 -8.40 11.14
CA GLY A 100 -3.84 -8.58 11.91
C GLY A 100 -2.68 -7.67 11.48
N MET A 101 -2.70 -7.11 10.26
CA MET A 101 -1.81 -6.03 9.89
C MET A 101 -2.32 -4.71 10.47
N SER A 102 -1.66 -4.21 11.53
CA SER A 102 -1.92 -2.86 12.00
C SER A 102 -1.57 -1.88 10.87
N ARG A 103 -2.53 -1.01 10.52
CA ARG A 103 -2.44 0.01 9.45
C ARG A 103 -1.16 0.87 9.46
N LEU A 104 -0.50 0.94 10.61
CA LEU A 104 0.80 1.54 10.88
C LEU A 104 1.49 0.64 11.92
N SER A 105 2.80 0.45 11.82
CA SER A 105 3.56 -0.23 12.88
C SER A 105 3.43 0.56 14.19
N LYS A 106 3.68 -0.09 15.33
CA LYS A 106 3.58 0.60 16.63
C LYS A 106 4.57 1.76 16.70
N GLU A 107 5.72 1.60 16.07
CA GLU A 107 6.80 2.56 15.98
C GLU A 107 6.35 3.79 15.18
N VAL A 108 5.78 3.61 13.98
CA VAL A 108 5.27 4.72 13.16
C VAL A 108 4.10 5.43 13.84
N LYS A 109 3.22 4.69 14.53
CA LYS A 109 2.16 5.31 15.34
C LYS A 109 2.73 6.16 16.46
N LYS A 110 3.80 5.70 17.11
CA LYS A 110 4.47 6.42 18.19
C LYS A 110 5.19 7.66 17.68
N GLU A 111 5.84 7.58 16.51
CA GLU A 111 6.47 8.73 15.85
C GLU A 111 5.43 9.77 15.44
N ILE A 112 4.32 9.36 14.81
CA ILE A 112 3.22 10.27 14.46
C ILE A 112 2.62 10.90 15.72
N ALA A 113 2.39 10.11 16.77
CA ALA A 113 1.86 10.63 18.04
C ALA A 113 2.84 11.60 18.71
N GLY A 114 4.14 11.34 18.67
CA GLY A 114 5.19 12.25 19.14
C GLY A 114 5.21 13.55 18.35
N ALA A 115 5.20 13.47 17.03
CA ALA A 115 5.14 14.64 16.15
C ALA A 115 3.86 15.46 16.36
N ILE A 116 2.72 14.82 16.61
CA ILE A 116 1.46 15.52 16.95
C ILE A 116 1.54 16.16 18.33
N ALA A 117 2.18 15.51 19.31
CA ALA A 117 2.33 16.06 20.66
C ALA A 117 3.25 17.28 20.73
N GLU A 118 4.15 17.43 19.75
CA GLU A 118 5.00 18.62 19.58
C GLU A 118 4.26 19.79 18.90
N LEU A 119 3.10 19.54 18.29
CA LEU A 119 2.28 20.59 17.68
C LEU A 119 1.38 21.24 18.73
N ASP A 120 1.34 22.57 18.70
CA ASP A 120 0.40 23.36 19.48
C ASP A 120 -1.05 23.06 19.02
N GLU A 121 -1.95 22.78 19.97
CA GLU A 121 -3.35 22.47 19.69
C GLU A 121 -4.08 23.59 18.92
N GLU A 122 -3.71 24.85 19.17
CA GLU A 122 -4.24 25.99 18.43
C GLU A 122 -3.81 25.96 16.96
N GLN A 123 -2.56 25.58 16.67
CA GLN A 123 -2.07 25.45 15.29
C GLN A 123 -2.81 24.34 14.53
N VAL A 124 -3.08 23.22 15.20
CA VAL A 124 -3.86 22.12 14.60
C VAL A 124 -5.29 22.55 14.29
N LYS A 125 -5.90 23.34 15.20
CA LYS A 125 -7.26 23.86 15.01
C LYS A 125 -7.33 24.86 13.85
N ILE A 126 -6.41 25.82 13.80
CA ILE A 126 -6.30 26.78 12.70
C ILE A 126 -6.12 26.02 11.37
N TYR A 127 -5.21 25.04 11.31
CA TYR A 127 -4.99 24.25 10.09
C TYR A 127 -6.23 23.49 9.63
N LYS A 128 -7.03 22.93 10.56
CA LYS A 128 -8.28 22.24 10.21
C LYS A 128 -9.29 23.19 9.57
N ASP A 129 -9.40 24.41 10.09
CA ASP A 129 -10.35 25.43 9.64
C ASP A 129 -9.91 26.14 8.34
N MET A 130 -8.65 25.96 7.90
CA MET A 130 -8.18 26.51 6.63
C MET A 130 -8.87 25.86 5.42
N SER A 131 -9.27 26.71 4.47
CA SER A 131 -9.67 26.31 3.13
C SER A 131 -8.51 25.66 2.36
N PRO A 132 -8.79 24.88 1.30
CA PRO A 132 -7.74 24.30 0.45
C PRO A 132 -6.74 25.34 -0.10
N ALA A 133 -7.21 26.54 -0.45
CA ALA A 133 -6.36 27.62 -0.94
C ALA A 133 -5.39 28.15 0.13
N GLN A 134 -5.85 28.29 1.37
CA GLN A 134 -5.02 28.70 2.51
C GLN A 134 -3.98 27.64 2.85
N LYS A 135 -4.36 26.35 2.81
CA LYS A 135 -3.42 25.23 3.00
C LYS A 135 -2.34 25.20 1.93
N PHE A 136 -2.71 25.45 0.68
CA PHE A 136 -1.76 25.55 -0.43
C PHE A 136 -0.77 26.71 -0.22
N TYR A 137 -1.28 27.90 0.10
CA TYR A 137 -0.45 29.08 0.36
C TYR A 137 0.51 28.89 1.55
N GLN A 138 0.04 28.24 2.61
CA GLN A 138 0.88 27.92 3.77
C GLN A 138 2.00 26.95 3.38
N ALA A 139 1.70 25.90 2.60
CA ALA A 139 2.70 24.94 2.13
C ALA A 139 3.77 25.61 1.25
N THR A 140 3.37 26.48 0.32
CA THR A 140 4.33 27.23 -0.51
C THR A 140 5.19 28.16 0.33
N SER A 141 4.61 28.84 1.32
CA SER A 141 5.34 29.74 2.23
C SER A 141 6.39 29.00 3.07
N ILE A 142 6.07 27.79 3.56
CA ILE A 142 7.02 26.92 4.28
C ILE A 142 8.18 26.50 3.37
N ILE A 143 7.89 26.11 2.12
CA ILE A 143 8.91 25.73 1.14
C ILE A 143 9.84 26.91 0.83
N ASP A 144 9.29 28.10 0.60
CA ASP A 144 10.08 29.30 0.28
C ASP A 144 10.89 29.80 1.49
N PHE A 145 10.38 29.62 2.70
CA PHE A 145 11.15 29.83 3.92
C PHE A 145 12.32 28.85 4.03
N GLY A 146 12.08 27.54 3.83
CA GLY A 146 13.12 26.52 3.85
C GLY A 146 14.23 26.79 2.83
N LYS A 147 13.87 27.20 1.61
CA LYS A 147 14.85 27.60 0.58
C LYS A 147 15.73 28.76 1.02
N ARG A 148 15.14 29.81 1.63
CA ARG A 148 15.91 30.97 2.14
C ARG A 148 16.88 30.56 3.23
N VAL A 149 16.43 29.78 4.22
CA VAL A 149 17.28 29.32 5.33
C VAL A 149 18.43 28.42 4.83
N SER A 150 18.19 27.57 3.84
CA SER A 150 19.27 26.76 3.24
C SER A 150 20.29 27.63 2.51
N LEU A 151 19.86 28.63 1.75
CA LEU A 151 20.75 29.56 1.04
C LEU A 151 21.59 30.41 2.02
N GLU A 152 21.04 30.80 3.16
CA GLU A 152 21.76 31.52 4.22
C GLU A 152 22.79 30.63 4.94
N ARG A 153 22.53 29.32 5.06
CA ARG A 153 23.47 28.35 5.65
C ARG A 153 24.64 27.98 4.75
N GLU A 154 24.50 28.08 3.43
CA GLU A 154 25.59 27.83 2.47
C GLU A 154 26.56 29.02 2.34
N GLN A 155 26.25 30.16 2.97
CA GLN A 155 27.08 31.38 2.96
C GLN A 155 27.90 31.57 4.25
N ILE A 156 27.83 30.63 5.21
CA ILE A 156 28.60 30.58 6.46
C ILE A 156 29.56 29.39 6.37
#